data_AF-A0A1L7TVI2-F1
#
_entry.id   AF-A0A1L7TVI2-F1
#
_cell.length_a   1.000
_cell.length_b   1.000
_cell.length_c   1.000
_cell.angle_alpha   90.00
_cell.angle_beta   90.00
_cell.angle_gamma   90.00
#
_symmetry.space_group_name_H-M   'P 1'
#
loop_
_entity.id
_entity.type
_entity.pdbx_description
1 polymer ?
#
loop_
_entity_poly.entity_id
_entity_poly.type
_entity_poly.pdbx_seq_one_letter_code
_entity_poly.pdbx_strand_id
1 'polypeptide(L)' 'MIQQFLALEYGNKKRLKQKLDDYFGSGNYEIVERSGNQWQIMIPRKLDKNEVEEIQEHMKQHYKSTT' A
#
# COMPACT_ATOMS: atom_id res chain seq x y z
N MET A 1 -15.88 -1.95 4.94
CA MET A 1 -14.57 -1.43 4.48
C MET A 1 -14.64 0.08 4.45
N ILE A 2 -13.53 0.75 4.77
CA ILE A 2 -13.36 2.20 4.70
C ILE A 2 -12.37 2.54 3.59
N GLN A 3 -12.53 3.72 3.00
CA GLN A 3 -11.60 4.23 2.01
C GLN A 3 -10.42 4.91 2.69
N GLN A 4 -9.20 4.60 2.25
CA GLN A 4 -7.97 5.26 2.67
C GLN A 4 -7.08 5.55 1.46
N PHE A 5 -6.44 6.71 1.48
CA PHE A 5 -5.49 7.13 0.46
C PHE A 5 -4.07 6.94 0.98
N LEU A 6 -3.27 6.16 0.26
CA LEU A 6 -1.86 5.96 0.53
C LEU A 6 -1.02 6.75 -0.47
N ALA A 7 -0.27 7.73 0.00
CA ALA A 7 0.72 8.42 -0.83
C ALA A 7 1.94 7.52 -1.03
N LEU A 8 1.98 6.79 -2.15
CA LEU A 8 3.10 5.93 -2.54
C LEU A 8 3.68 6.47 -3.84
N GLU A 9 4.94 6.91 -3.80
CA GLU A 9 5.68 7.35 -5.00
C GLU A 9 5.76 6.23 -6.05
N TYR A 10 5.79 4.98 -5.60
CA TYR A 10 5.95 3.82 -6.46
C TYR A 10 4.62 3.14 -6.81
N GLY A 11 4.41 2.92 -8.11
CA GLY A 11 3.19 2.39 -8.70
C GLY A 11 3.04 0.87 -8.71
N ASN A 12 3.74 0.12 -7.87
CA ASN A 12 3.74 -1.33 -8.00
C ASN A 12 2.53 -1.97 -7.30
N LYS A 13 1.41 -2.14 -8.03
CA LYS A 13 0.17 -2.75 -7.52
C LYS A 13 0.39 -4.13 -6.90
N LYS A 14 1.26 -4.97 -7.49
CA LYS A 14 1.51 -6.33 -6.99
C LYS A 14 2.15 -6.32 -5.61
N ARG A 15 3.11 -5.42 -5.38
CA ARG A 15 3.73 -5.24 -4.05
C ARG A 15 2.78 -4.65 -3.03
N LEU A 16 1.96 -3.67 -3.46
CA LEU A 16 0.93 -3.11 -2.59
C LEU A 16 0.00 -4.20 -2.12
N LYS A 17 -0.43 -5.04 -3.07
CA LYS A 17 -1.26 -6.21 -2.82
C LYS A 17 -0.60 -7.15 -1.82
N GLN A 18 0.65 -7.56 -2.05
CA GLN A 18 1.38 -8.44 -1.12
C GLN A 18 1.44 -7.88 0.31
N LYS A 19 1.76 -6.59 0.47
CA LYS A 19 1.87 -6.01 1.81
C LYS A 19 0.51 -5.81 2.47
N LEU A 20 -0.54 -5.48 1.72
CA LEU A 20 -1.90 -5.43 2.26
C LEU A 20 -2.43 -6.83 2.64
N ASP A 21 -2.00 -7.87 1.92
CA ASP A 21 -2.27 -9.26 2.26
C ASP A 21 -1.69 -9.66 3.61
N ASP A 22 -0.47 -9.20 3.90
CA ASP A 22 0.22 -9.43 5.17
C ASP A 22 -0.52 -8.78 6.35
N TYR A 23 -1.09 -7.58 6.17
CA TYR A 23 -1.82 -6.86 7.23
C TYR A 23 -3.26 -7.32 7.44
N PHE A 24 -4.00 -7.56 6.36
CA PHE A 24 -5.45 -7.80 6.42
C PHE A 24 -5.86 -9.20 6.02
N GLY A 25 -4.98 -9.95 5.37
CA GLY A 25 -5.30 -11.22 4.71
C GLY A 25 -5.92 -11.04 3.33
N SER A 26 -5.67 -12.01 2.46
CA SER A 26 -6.27 -12.12 1.13
C SER A 26 -7.79 -11.96 1.17
N GLY A 27 -8.30 -10.96 0.43
CA GLY A 27 -9.74 -10.71 0.27
C GLY A 27 -10.36 -9.77 1.29
N ASN A 28 -9.62 -9.30 2.29
CA ASN A 28 -10.11 -8.32 3.27
C ASN A 28 -9.77 -6.87 2.91
N TYR A 29 -9.18 -6.63 1.74
CA TYR A 29 -8.86 -5.30 1.22
C TYR A 29 -9.10 -5.24 -0.29
N GLU A 30 -9.27 -4.03 -0.80
CA GLU A 30 -9.43 -3.77 -2.22
C GLU A 30 -8.54 -2.60 -2.66
N ILE A 31 -7.92 -2.72 -3.82
CA ILE A 31 -7.12 -1.65 -4.43
C ILE A 31 -7.95 -1.10 -5.59
N VAL A 32 -8.54 0.08 -5.38
CA VAL A 32 -9.51 0.68 -6.30
C VAL A 32 -8.79 1.29 -7.49
N GLU A 33 -7.98 2.32 -7.25
CA GLU A 33 -7.32 3.08 -8.32
C GLU A 33 -6.04 3.74 -7.83
N ARG A 34 -5.24 4.21 -8.80
CA ARG A 34 -4.08 5.05 -8.55
C ARG A 34 -4.30 6.38 -9.23
N SER A 35 -4.24 7.45 -8.44
CA SER A 35 -4.27 8.84 -8.91
C SER A 35 -2.89 9.46 -8.66
N GLY A 36 -2.06 9.53 -9.70
CA GLY A 36 -0.68 10.04 -9.60
C GLY A 36 0.18 9.20 -8.64
N ASN A 37 0.62 9.81 -7.53
CA ASN A 37 1.40 9.16 -6.48
C ASN A 37 0.55 8.72 -5.29
N GLN A 38 -0.78 8.66 -5.44
CA GLN A 38 -1.68 8.18 -4.40
C GLN A 38 -2.45 6.94 -4.85
N TRP A 39 -2.49 5.94 -3.99
CA TRP A 39 -3.30 4.74 -4.13
C TRP A 39 -4.55 4.86 -3.28
N GLN A 40 -5.70 4.70 -3.93
CA GLN A 40 -6.97 4.57 -3.25
C GLN A 40 -7.22 3.10 -2.93
N ILE A 41 -7.31 2.79 -1.64
CA ILE A 41 -7.56 1.44 -1.15
C ILE A 41 -8.79 1.41 -0.25
N MET A 42 -9.46 0.27 -0.20
CA MET A 42 -10.52 -0.03 0.74
C MET A 42 -10.03 -1.10 1.70
N ILE A 43 -10.08 -0.82 2.99
CA ILE A 43 -9.53 -1.66 4.05
C ILE A 43 -10.53 -1.77 5.21
N PRO A 44 -10.43 -2.80 6.08
CA PRO A 44 -11.42 -3.02 7.12
C PRO A 44 -11.25 -2.07 8.31
N ARG A 45 -10.03 -1.56 8.54
CA ARG A 45 -9.68 -0.55 9.55
C ARG A 45 -8.69 0.46 8.98
N LYS A 46 -8.54 1.63 9.62
CA LYS A 46 -7.48 2.59 9.24
C LYS A 46 -6.11 1.98 9.51
N LEU A 47 -5.17 2.24 8.60
CA LEU A 47 -3.76 1.97 8.83
C LEU A 47 -3.20 3.07 9.74
N ASP A 48 -2.47 2.65 10.76
CA ASP A 48 -1.70 3.55 11.63
C ASP A 48 -0.51 4.15 10.87
N LYS A 49 0.02 5.26 11.39
CA LYS A 49 1.14 5.96 10.77
C LYS A 49 2.34 5.02 10.55
N ASN A 50 2.65 4.17 11.53
CA ASN A 50 3.74 3.19 11.45
C ASN A 50 3.51 2.18 10.31
N GLU A 51 2.28 1.68 10.15
CA GLU A 51 1.95 0.71 9.10
C GLU A 51 2.03 1.37 7.71
N VAL A 52 1.60 2.63 7.59
CA VAL A 52 1.76 3.40 6.36
C VAL A 52 3.24 3.60 6.02
N GLU A 53 4.07 3.95 7.00
CA GLU A 53 5.52 4.09 6.82
C GLU A 53 6.17 2.76 6.39
N GLU A 54 5.80 1.63 7.01
CA GLU A 54 6.28 0.30 6.60
C GLU A 54 5.89 -0.06 5.16
N ILE A 55 4.64 0.25 4.75
CA ILE A 55 4.20 0.03 3.36
C ILE A 55 5.02 0.90 2.40
N GLN A 56 5.26 2.17 2.76
CA GLN A 56 6.08 3.09 1.96
C GLN A 56 7.53 2.60 1.85
N GLU A 57 8.13 2.14 2.95
CA GLU A 57 9.48 1.59 2.95
C GLU A 57 9.57 0.32 2.12
N HIS A 58 8.61 -0.61 2.25
CA HIS A 58 8.57 -1.83 1.45
C HIS A 58 8.46 -1.54 -0.05
N MET A 59 7.74 -0.47 -0.41
CA MET A 59 7.67 0.04 -1.77
C MET A 59 9.01 0.63 -2.24
N LYS A 60 9.71 1.36 -1.36
CA LYS A 60 10.98 2.04 -1.65
C LYS A 60 12.18 1.09 -1.73
N GLN A 61 12.23 0.05 -0.90
CA GLN A 61 13.38 -0.86 -0.79
C GLN A 61 13.72 -1.57 -2.11
N HIS A 62 12.78 -1.68 -3.06
CA HIS A 62 13.10 -2.23 -4.38
C HIS A 62 13.93 -1.29 -5.27
N TYR A 63 13.76 0.01 -5.11
CA TYR A 63 14.43 1.03 -5.94
C TYR A 63 15.83 1.38 -5.42
N LYS A 64 16.20 0.92 -4.22
CA LYS A 64 17.54 1.11 -3.66
C LYS A 64 18.56 0.07 -4.14
N SER A 65 18.17 -0.95 -4.90
CA SER A 65 19.10 -1.94 -5.45
C SER A 65 19.64 -1.56 -6.83
N THR A 66 20.19 -0.35 -6.96
CA THR A 66 21.11 0.03 -8.05
C THR A 66 22.01 1.17 -7.57
N THR A 67 22.95 0.90 -6.68
CA THR A 67 24.21 1.66 -6.53
C THR A 67 25.25 0.72 -5.94
#